data_AF-A0A3P7G9C9-F1
#
_entry.id   AF-A0A3P7G9C9-F1
#
_cell.length_a   1.000
_cell.length_b   1.000
_cell.length_c   1.000
_cell.angle_alpha   90.00
_cell.angle_beta   90.00
_cell.angle_gamma   90.00
#
_symmetry.space_group_name_H-M   'P 1'
#
loop_
_entity.id
_entity.type
_entity.pdbx_description
1 polymer ?
#
loop_
_entity_poly.entity_id
_entity_poly.type
_entity_poly.pdbx_seq_one_letter_code
_entity_poly.pdbx_strand_id
1 'polypeptide(L)' 'MIQLLQAILVYEPHLRLKGNEVLGHSFFNDLREIPAPVRSNGRVIPHLDYIIYQQSTQKTHSEERDADSSDEEENESRK' A
#
# COMPACT_ATOMS: atom_id res chain seq x y z
N MET A 1 -10.19 8.56 15.92
CA MET A 1 -9.87 7.63 14.80
C MET A 1 -10.88 7.74 13.66
N ILE A 2 -12.19 7.55 13.89
CA ILE A 2 -13.22 7.58 12.82
C ILE A 2 -13.18 8.86 11.98
N GLN A 3 -13.04 10.03 12.61
CA GLN A 3 -12.94 11.32 11.91
C GLN A 3 -11.74 11.40 10.95
N LEU A 4 -10.58 10.85 11.34
CA LEU A 4 -9.39 10.82 10.49
C LEU A 4 -9.63 9.95 9.26
N LEU A 5 -10.22 8.76 9.44
CA LEU A 5 -10.52 7.86 8.33
C LEU A 5 -11.51 8.49 7.34
N GLN A 6 -12.54 9.16 7.84
CA GLN A 6 -13.53 9.86 7.00
C GLN A 6 -12.86 10.94 6.13
N ALA A 7 -11.85 11.63 6.66
CA ALA A 7 -11.14 12.68 5.94
C ALA A 7 -10.09 12.15 4.94
N ILE A 8 -9.60 10.92 5.13
CA ILE A 8 -8.69 10.25 4.20
C ILE A 8 -9.46 9.57 3.06
N LEU A 9 -10.59 8.93 3.38
CA LEU A 9 -11.38 8.11 2.46
C LEU A 9 -12.45 8.92 1.71
N VAL A 10 -12.29 10.23 1.60
CA VAL A 10 -13.18 11.08 0.79
C VAL A 10 -13.10 10.64 -0.66
N TYR A 11 -14.24 10.40 -1.31
CA TYR A 11 -14.28 9.94 -2.70
C TYR A 11 -13.49 10.87 -3.62
N GLU A 12 -13.73 12.17 -3.51
CA GLU A 12 -13.08 13.21 -4.31
C GLU A 12 -11.63 13.44 -3.86
N PRO A 13 -10.62 13.18 -4.73
CA PRO A 13 -9.21 13.23 -4.33
C PRO A 13 -8.74 14.59 -3.82
N HIS A 14 -9.27 15.69 -4.36
CA HIS A 14 -8.87 17.05 -4.00
C HIS A 14 -9.39 17.50 -2.63
N LEU A 15 -10.39 16.79 -2.08
CA LEU A 15 -10.91 17.01 -0.74
C LEU A 15 -10.25 16.09 0.30
N ARG A 16 -9.44 15.12 -0.13
CA ARG A 16 -8.74 14.21 0.80
C ARG A 16 -7.66 14.99 1.54
N LEU A 17 -7.47 14.61 2.80
CA LEU A 17 -6.32 15.06 3.59
C LEU A 17 -5.00 14.67 2.89
N LYS A 18 -4.06 15.60 2.80
CA LYS A 18 -2.73 15.32 2.24
C LYS A 18 -1.92 14.46 3.22
N GLY A 19 -1.00 13.64 2.70
CA GLY A 19 -0.23 12.72 3.53
C GLY A 19 0.52 13.38 4.69
N ASN A 20 1.04 14.60 4.50
CA ASN A 20 1.68 15.38 5.56
C ASN A 20 0.70 15.82 6.66
N GLU A 21 -0.54 16.16 6.30
CA GLU A 21 -1.60 16.50 7.24
C GLU A 21 -2.08 15.26 7.99
N VAL A 22 -2.17 14.11 7.31
CA VAL A 22 -2.51 12.82 7.92
C VAL A 22 -1.48 12.48 8.98
N LEU A 23 -0.20 12.48 8.60
CA LEU A 23 0.90 12.24 9.54
C LEU A 23 0.95 13.32 10.63
N GLY A 24 0.44 14.53 10.37
CA GLY A 24 0.27 15.61 11.33
C GLY A 24 -0.79 15.36 12.41
N HIS A 25 -1.75 14.45 12.19
CA HIS A 25 -2.87 14.21 13.09
C HIS A 25 -2.44 13.66 14.47
N SER A 26 -3.15 14.07 15.52
CA SER A 26 -2.84 13.70 16.92
C SER A 26 -2.81 12.19 17.18
N PHE A 27 -3.54 11.43 16.38
CA PHE A 27 -3.53 9.96 16.38
C PHE A 27 -2.11 9.36 16.23
N PHE A 28 -1.22 10.04 15.50
CA PHE A 28 0.16 9.59 15.31
C PHE A 28 1.15 10.26 16.28
N ASN A 29 0.67 10.96 17.31
CA ASN A 29 1.55 11.60 18.28
C ASN A 29 2.36 10.57 19.07
N ASP A 30 1.74 9.45 19.44
CA ASP A 30 2.42 8.35 20.13
C ASP A 30 3.57 7.77 19.29
N LEU A 31 3.45 7.80 17.96
CA LEU A 31 4.53 7.39 17.04
C LEU A 31 5.65 8.43 16.92
N ARG A 32 5.40 9.67 17.36
CA ARG A 32 6.36 10.78 17.37
C ARG A 32 6.98 11.00 18.74
N GLU A 33 6.50 10.31 19.78
CA GLU A 33 7.09 10.43 21.11
C GLU A 33 8.58 10.07 21.07
N ILE A 34 9.35 10.90 21.78
CA ILE A 34 10.77 10.71 22.02
C ILE A 34 10.88 10.07 23.41
N PRO A 35 11.62 8.97 23.58
CA PRO A 35 12.68 8.48 22.70
C PRO A 35 12.17 7.67 21.51
N ALA A 36 12.93 7.74 20.40
CA ALA A 36 12.68 6.90 19.24
C ALA A 36 12.58 5.43 19.65
N PRO A 37 11.70 4.64 19.01
CA PRO A 37 11.48 3.26 19.39
C PRO A 37 12.80 2.47 19.29
N VAL A 38 13.13 1.77 20.37
CA VAL A 38 14.29 0.89 20.48
C VAL A 38 13.80 -0.55 20.45
N ARG A 39 14.58 -1.46 19.85
CA ARG A 39 14.27 -2.89 19.91
C ARG A 39 14.30 -3.37 21.37
N SER A 40 13.58 -4.46 21.69
CA SER A 40 13.59 -5.08 23.03
C SER A 40 14.98 -5.51 23.50
N ASN A 41 15.92 -5.71 22.56
CA ASN A 41 17.33 -5.99 22.84
C ASN A 41 18.20 -4.74 23.04
N GLY A 42 17.61 -3.54 23.09
CA GLY A 42 18.31 -2.27 23.27
C GLY A 42 19.02 -1.73 22.02
N ARG A 43 18.99 -2.45 20.88
CA ARG A 43 19.62 -1.98 19.63
C ARG A 43 18.71 -0.99 18.89
N VAL A 44 19.33 -0.05 18.21
CA VAL A 44 18.66 0.93 17.33
C VAL A 44 17.92 0.20 16.21
N ILE A 45 16.72 0.66 15.86
CA ILE A 45 15.98 0.18 14.70
C ILE A 45 16.67 0.75 13.44
N PRO A 46 17.16 -0.11 12.51
CA PRO A 46 17.81 0.36 11.30
C PRO A 46 16.81 1.11 10.41
N HIS A 47 17.30 2.10 9.67
CA HIS A 47 16.49 2.78 8.66
C HIS A 47 16.05 1.80 7.57
N LEU A 48 14.83 1.99 7.05
CA LEU A 48 14.33 1.22 5.92
C LEU A 48 15.12 1.58 4.66
N ASP A 49 15.76 0.60 4.04
CA ASP A 49 16.36 0.73 2.72
C ASP A 49 15.29 0.46 1.65
N TYR A 50 14.86 1.51 0.96
CA TYR A 50 13.83 1.42 -0.07
C TYR A 50 14.27 0.63 -1.30
N ILE A 51 15.57 0.57 -1.61
CA ILE A 51 16.09 -0.20 -2.75
C ILE A 51 15.87 -1.69 -2.46
N ILE A 52 16.26 -2.14 -1.27
CA ILE A 52 16.08 -3.53 -0.83
C ILE A 52 14.58 -3.87 -0.73
N TYR A 53 13.78 -2.97 -0.16
CA TYR A 53 12.34 -3.16 -0.03
C TYR A 53 11.64 -3.35 -1.39
N GLN A 54 11.92 -2.47 -2.36
CA GLN A 54 11.32 -2.55 -3.70
C GLN A 54 11.68 -3.84 -4.43
N GLN A 55 12.94 -4.28 -4.33
CA GLN A 55 13.38 -5.55 -4.92
C GLN A 55 12.66 -6.76 -4.30
N SER A 56 12.33 -6.70 -3.02
CA SER A 56 11.64 -7.78 -2.31
C SER A 56 10.14 -7.83 -2.62
N THR A 57 9.46 -6.69 -2.78
CA THR A 57 8.01 -6.65 -2.98
C THR A 57 7.58 -6.79 -4.43
N GLN A 58 8.45 -6.49 -5.40
CA GLN A 58 8.14 -6.62 -6.82
C GLN A 58 8.33 -8.05 -7.37
N LYS A 59 8.78 -9.01 -6.55
CA LYS A 59 9.06 -10.39 -7.01
C LYS A 59 7.84 -11.29 -7.17
N THR A 60 6.63 -10.78 -7.00
CA THR A 60 5.40 -11.53 -7.27
C THR A 60 4.96 -11.27 -8.71
N HIS A 61 4.79 -12.34 -9.50
CA HIS A 61 4.14 -12.37 -10.83
C HIS A 61 5.01 -12.22 -12.09
N SER A 62 6.04 -13.05 -12.27
CA SER A 62 6.59 -13.30 -13.62
C SER A 62 6.58 -14.76 -14.07
N GLU A 63 5.85 -15.65 -13.39
CA GLU A 63 5.80 -17.09 -13.75
C GLU A 63 4.39 -17.63 -14.07
N GLU A 64 3.39 -16.77 -14.27
CA GLU A 64 2.11 -17.19 -14.85
C GLU A 64 2.11 -16.80 -16.34
N ARG A 65 2.85 -17.55 -17.15
CA ARG A 65 2.75 -17.48 -18.61
C ARG A 65 1.50 -18.24 -19.03
N ASP A 66 0.47 -17.48 -19.34
CA ASP A 66 -0.58 -17.70 -20.33
C ASP A 66 -0.50 -19.03 -21.08
N ALA A 67 -1.33 -19.99 -20.68
CA ALA A 67 -1.71 -21.13 -21.50
C ALA A 67 -3.24 -21.18 -21.58
N ASP A 68 -3.86 -20.06 -21.96
CA ASP A 68 -5.27 -20.04 -22.37
C ASP A 68 -5.32 -19.96 -23.90
N SER A 69 -5.15 -21.13 -24.53
CA SER A 69 -5.16 -21.31 -25.97
C SER A 69 -6.57 -21.71 -26.43
N SER A 70 -7.39 -20.69 -26.68
CA SER A 70 -8.49 -20.64 -27.67
C SER A 70 -9.49 -21.80 -27.71
N ASP A 71 -10.61 -21.63 -27.00
CA ASP A 71 -11.83 -22.39 -27.17
C ASP A 71 -12.91 -21.55 -27.90
N GLU A 72 -13.56 -22.19 -28.89
CA GLU A 72 -14.87 -21.92 -29.49
C GLU A 72 -15.05 -20.76 -30.51
N GLU A 73 -14.94 -21.08 -31.81
CA GLU A 73 -15.70 -20.43 -32.89
C GLU A 73 -17.05 -21.16 -33.10
N GLU A 74 -18.08 -20.85 -32.30
CA GLU A 74 -19.43 -21.34 -32.58
C GLU A 74 -20.17 -20.41 -33.57
N ASN A 75 -20.47 -21.02 -34.73
CA ASN A 75 -21.24 -20.48 -35.84
C ASN A 75 -22.72 -20.30 -35.48
N GLU A 76 -23.26 -19.08 -35.54
CA GLU A 76 -24.72 -18.92 -35.68
C GLU A 76 -25.11 -17.61 -36.37
N SER A 77 -25.38 -17.68 -37.69
CA SER A 77 -26.17 -16.68 -38.43
C SER A 77 -26.46 -17.18 -39.85
N ARG A 78 -27.39 -18.13 -40.00
CA ARG A 78 -28.10 -18.31 -41.27
C ARG A 78 -29.60 -18.13 -41.04
N LYS A 79 -30.05 -16.96 -41.48
CA LYS A 79 -31.43 -16.49 -41.65
C LYS A 79 -32.35 -17.53 -42.26
#